data_AF-A0A5C1ACE7-F1
#
_entry.id   AF-A0A5C1ACE7-F1
#
_cell.length_a   1.000
_cell.length_b   1.000
_cell.length_c   1.000
_cell.angle_alpha   90.00
_cell.angle_beta   90.00
_cell.angle_gamma   90.00
#
_symmetry.space_group_name_H-M   'P 1'
#
loop_
_entity.id
_entity.type
_entity.pdbx_description
1 polymer ?
#
loop_
_entity_poly.entity_id
_entity_poly.type
_entity_poly.pdbx_seq_one_letter_code
_entity_poly.pdbx_strand_id
1 'polypeptide(L)'
;MSESFDIVLSKPLAPDAIAAALADLIPPGLRVDVRGEMADLPDEPGAVWALVGRSGDPAWPCVLNVLVCRDECGLGPYPDLRIAAGLGERFGADAVCGTHPFVGDLDPLDPYWSLACVGGQWHLASTVRARFMAGEPLPDEGVRLVRPVTVPE
;
A
#
# COMPACT_ATOMS: atom_id res chain seq x y z
N MET A 1 -12.52 -3.22 14.68
CA MET A 1 -12.85 -3.91 13.41
C MET A 1 -11.58 -4.04 12.59
N SER A 2 -11.36 -5.18 11.94
CA SER A 2 -10.17 -5.37 11.09
C SER A 2 -10.42 -4.99 9.63
N GLU A 3 -9.40 -4.49 8.96
CA GLU A 3 -9.43 -4.11 7.54
C GLU A 3 -8.16 -4.60 6.85
N SER A 4 -8.29 -5.08 5.62
CA SER A 4 -7.16 -5.53 4.80
C SER A 4 -7.08 -4.78 3.49
N PHE A 5 -5.87 -4.49 3.03
CA PHE A 5 -5.60 -3.79 1.77
C PHE A 5 -4.19 -4.09 1.27
N ASP A 6 -3.97 -3.80 -0.02
CA ASP A 6 -2.67 -3.95 -0.67
C ASP A 6 -2.01 -2.60 -0.92
N ILE A 7 -0.68 -2.58 -0.77
CA ILE A 7 0.18 -1.47 -1.19
C ILE A 7 1.26 -2.04 -2.11
N VAL A 8 1.39 -1.51 -3.31
CA VAL A 8 2.46 -1.88 -4.25
C VAL A 8 3.56 -0.83 -4.22
N LEU A 9 4.82 -1.23 -4.10
CA LEU A 9 5.95 -0.33 -3.90
C LEU A 9 6.92 -0.35 -5.09
N SER A 10 7.50 0.81 -5.41
CA SER A 10 8.46 0.96 -6.51
C SER A 10 9.85 0.38 -6.23
N LYS A 11 10.09 -0.12 -5.01
CA LYS A 11 11.33 -0.81 -4.64
C LYS A 11 11.08 -1.93 -3.64
N PRO A 12 11.92 -2.97 -3.62
CA PRO A 12 11.85 -3.99 -2.58
C PRO A 12 12.28 -3.40 -1.23
N LEU A 13 11.52 -3.70 -0.18
CA LEU A 13 11.86 -3.39 1.21
C LEU A 13 11.87 -4.68 2.02
N ALA A 14 12.84 -4.80 2.93
CA ALA A 14 12.94 -5.96 3.81
C ALA A 14 11.82 -5.95 4.88
N PRO A 15 11.27 -7.11 5.29
CA PRO A 15 10.25 -7.20 6.34
C PRO A 15 10.61 -6.43 7.61
N ASP A 16 11.85 -6.58 8.12
CA ASP A 16 12.30 -5.89 9.33
C ASP A 16 12.31 -4.36 9.18
N ALA A 17 12.64 -3.86 7.98
CA ALA A 17 12.64 -2.43 7.70
C ALA A 17 11.21 -1.88 7.65
N ILE A 18 10.28 -2.64 7.06
CA ILE A 18 8.85 -2.30 7.04
C ILE A 18 8.30 -2.35 8.47
N ALA A 19 8.62 -3.38 9.25
CA ALA A 19 8.18 -3.51 10.64
C ALA A 19 8.60 -2.29 11.48
N ALA A 20 9.87 -1.87 11.36
CA ALA A 20 10.37 -0.68 12.04
C ALA A 20 9.64 0.60 11.58
N ALA A 21 9.34 0.72 10.28
CA ALA A 21 8.59 1.87 9.75
C ALA A 21 7.15 1.92 10.25
N LEU A 22 6.46 0.78 10.27
CA LEU A 22 5.10 0.67 10.77
C LEU A 22 5.03 0.92 12.28
N ALA A 23 6.02 0.45 13.05
CA ALA A 23 6.09 0.68 14.49
C ALA A 23 6.19 2.18 14.84
N ASP A 24 6.86 2.98 14.00
CA ASP A 24 6.97 4.42 14.19
C ASP A 24 5.68 5.18 13.81
N LEU A 25 4.76 4.55 13.07
CA LEU A 25 3.49 5.15 12.63
C LEU A 25 2.32 4.92 13.59
N ILE A 26 2.44 3.97 14.52
CA ILE A 26 1.36 3.57 15.43
C ILE A 26 1.70 3.92 16.89
N PRO A 27 0.70 3.93 17.80
CA PRO A 27 0.95 4.14 19.22
C PRO A 27 2.01 3.18 19.80
N PRO A 28 2.90 3.67 20.69
CA PRO A 28 3.97 2.86 21.24
C PRO A 28 3.43 1.69 22.07
N GLY A 29 4.08 0.53 21.96
CA GLY A 29 3.71 -0.69 22.68
C GLY A 29 2.68 -1.57 21.96
N LEU A 30 2.13 -1.13 20.83
CA LEU A 30 1.30 -1.97 19.99
C LEU A 30 2.15 -2.93 19.14
N ARG A 31 1.61 -4.13 18.89
CA ARG A 31 2.30 -5.16 18.11
C ARG A 31 2.20 -4.85 16.62
N VAL A 32 3.36 -4.81 15.97
CA VAL A 32 3.55 -4.90 14.53
C VAL A 32 4.21 -6.24 14.21
N ASP A 33 3.65 -6.99 13.27
CA ASP A 33 4.29 -8.19 12.73
C ASP A 33 4.37 -8.09 11.20
N VAL A 34 5.57 -8.22 10.64
CA VAL A 34 5.78 -8.19 9.19
C VAL A 34 6.57 -9.41 8.78
N ARG A 35 6.04 -10.15 7.80
CA ARG A 35 6.60 -11.42 7.33
C ARG A 35 6.95 -11.36 5.86
N GLY A 36 7.93 -12.17 5.46
CA GLY A 36 8.21 -12.45 4.05
C GLY A 36 7.26 -13.49 3.47
N GLU A 37 7.40 -13.74 2.17
CA GLU A 37 6.60 -14.68 1.37
C GLU A 37 6.22 -15.99 2.11
N MET A 38 4.99 -16.47 1.90
CA MET A 38 4.45 -17.76 2.40
C MET A 38 4.23 -17.88 3.92
N ALA A 39 4.05 -16.76 4.64
CA ALA A 39 3.67 -16.81 6.05
C ALA A 39 2.14 -16.82 6.22
N ASP A 40 1.65 -17.66 7.13
CA ASP A 40 0.24 -17.68 7.54
C ASP A 40 -0.10 -16.45 8.39
N LEU A 41 -1.35 -16.00 8.28
CA LEU A 41 -1.89 -15.01 9.21
C LEU A 41 -1.95 -15.64 10.62
N PRO A 42 -1.32 -15.03 11.64
CA PRO A 42 -1.39 -15.53 13.00
C PRO A 42 -2.81 -15.40 13.57
N ASP A 43 -3.17 -16.28 14.51
CA ASP A 43 -4.46 -16.24 15.22
C ASP A 43 -4.70 -14.89 15.91
N GLU A 44 -3.62 -14.27 16.39
CA GLU A 44 -3.61 -12.93 16.93
C GLU A 44 -2.62 -12.06 16.13
N PRO A 45 -3.08 -11.26 15.15
CA PRO A 45 -2.20 -10.42 14.32
C PRO A 45 -1.71 -9.15 15.02
N GLY A 46 -2.39 -8.69 16.06
CA GLY A 46 -2.05 -7.44 16.76
C GLY A 46 -2.60 -6.22 16.03
N ALA A 47 -1.98 -5.05 16.25
CA ALA A 47 -2.48 -3.79 15.71
C ALA A 47 -2.24 -3.70 14.19
N VAL A 48 -1.08 -4.18 13.73
CA VAL A 48 -0.73 -4.25 12.31
C VAL A 48 -0.03 -5.57 12.02
N TRP A 49 -0.51 -6.30 11.02
CA TRP A 49 0.18 -7.42 10.42
C TRP A 49 0.38 -7.15 8.93
N ALA A 50 1.52 -7.54 8.37
CA ALA A 50 1.73 -7.43 6.93
C ALA A 50 2.55 -8.57 6.34
N LEU A 51 2.23 -8.94 5.10
CA LEU A 51 2.96 -9.91 4.31
C LEU A 51 3.62 -9.23 3.11
N VAL A 52 4.93 -9.40 3.00
CA VAL A 52 5.74 -8.88 1.90
C VAL A 52 5.85 -9.96 0.82
N GLY A 53 5.40 -9.62 -0.39
CA GLY A 53 5.46 -10.49 -1.56
C GLY A 53 5.97 -9.77 -2.80
N ARG A 54 5.97 -10.48 -3.92
CA ARG A 54 6.33 -9.95 -5.24
C ARG A 54 5.08 -9.68 -6.07
N SER A 55 5.10 -8.57 -6.80
CA SER A 55 4.01 -8.21 -7.71
C SER A 55 4.18 -8.78 -9.13
N GLY A 56 5.41 -9.19 -9.50
CA GLY A 56 5.78 -9.54 -10.87
C GLY A 56 6.04 -8.34 -11.80
N ASP A 57 5.81 -7.11 -11.35
CA ASP A 57 6.07 -5.88 -12.09
C ASP A 57 7.48 -5.33 -11.78
N PRO A 58 8.40 -5.22 -12.76
CA PRO A 58 9.75 -4.70 -12.51
C PRO A 58 9.79 -3.25 -12.01
N ALA A 59 8.82 -2.41 -12.38
CA ALA A 59 8.73 -1.03 -11.92
C ALA A 59 8.09 -0.93 -10.53
N TRP A 60 7.33 -1.95 -10.13
CA TRP A 60 6.59 -2.01 -8.87
C TRP A 60 6.82 -3.34 -8.15
N PRO A 61 8.07 -3.74 -7.86
CA PRO A 61 8.44 -5.15 -7.61
C PRO A 61 7.88 -5.79 -6.35
N CYS A 62 7.37 -4.98 -5.41
CA CYS A 62 6.99 -5.42 -4.08
C CYS A 62 5.51 -5.15 -3.83
N VAL A 63 4.80 -6.14 -3.29
CA VAL A 63 3.42 -5.97 -2.79
C VAL A 63 3.41 -6.22 -1.29
N LEU A 64 2.70 -5.37 -0.56
CA LEU A 64 2.47 -5.47 0.86
C LEU A 64 0.99 -5.73 1.09
N ASN A 65 0.65 -6.93 1.54
CA ASN A 65 -0.71 -7.26 1.97
C ASN A 65 -0.79 -6.91 3.45
N VAL A 66 -1.58 -5.90 3.81
CA VAL A 66 -1.66 -5.38 5.18
C VAL A 66 -3.00 -5.75 5.79
N LEU A 67 -2.98 -6.14 7.07
CA LEU A 67 -4.13 -6.24 7.94
C LEU A 67 -3.95 -5.28 9.11
N VAL A 68 -4.91 -4.40 9.34
CA VAL A 68 -4.91 -3.46 10.48
C VAL A 68 -6.11 -3.71 11.39
N CYS A 69 -5.88 -3.60 12.70
CA CYS A 69 -6.96 -3.45 13.68
C CYS A 69 -7.28 -1.95 13.81
N ARG A 70 -8.37 -1.49 13.18
CA ARG A 70 -8.68 -0.05 13.08
C ARG A 70 -8.82 0.63 14.44
N ASP A 71 -9.38 -0.07 15.41
CA ASP A 71 -9.71 0.49 16.72
C ASP A 71 -8.45 0.70 17.59
N GLU A 72 -7.33 0.08 17.21
CA GLU A 72 -6.11 0.06 18.00
C GLU A 72 -4.94 0.77 17.30
N CYS A 73 -4.80 0.64 15.98
CA CYS A 73 -3.58 1.04 15.27
C CYS A 73 -3.33 2.55 15.19
N GLY A 74 -4.34 3.40 15.41
CA GLY A 74 -4.18 4.85 15.39
C GLY A 74 -3.79 5.46 14.03
N LEU A 75 -3.92 4.71 12.93
CA LEU A 75 -3.54 5.14 11.58
C LEU A 75 -4.58 6.06 10.89
N GLY A 76 -5.71 6.33 11.55
CA GLY A 76 -6.79 7.15 11.00
C GLY A 76 -7.70 6.40 10.01
N PRO A 77 -8.52 7.15 9.24
CA PRO A 77 -9.52 6.56 8.35
C PRO A 77 -8.95 5.93 7.07
N TYR A 78 -7.73 6.28 6.68
CA TYR A 78 -7.07 5.82 5.45
C TYR A 78 -5.69 5.20 5.77
N PRO A 79 -5.66 4.03 6.42
CA PRO A 79 -4.43 3.41 6.91
C PRO A 79 -3.44 3.06 5.80
N ASP A 80 -3.92 2.67 4.62
CA ASP A 80 -3.10 2.39 3.45
C ASP A 80 -2.32 3.63 2.97
N LEU A 81 -2.99 4.78 2.89
CA LEU A 81 -2.38 6.06 2.50
C LEU A 81 -1.35 6.51 3.53
N ARG A 82 -1.66 6.35 4.82
CA ARG A 82 -0.76 6.71 5.92
C ARG A 82 0.51 5.85 5.91
N ILE A 83 0.37 4.55 5.71
CA ILE A 83 1.49 3.61 5.59
C ILE A 83 2.34 3.94 4.35
N ALA A 84 1.70 4.11 3.19
CA ALA A 84 2.38 4.44 1.95
C ALA A 84 3.19 5.75 2.05
N ALA A 85 2.60 6.80 2.64
CA ALA A 85 3.31 8.05 2.89
C ALA A 85 4.52 7.86 3.82
N GLY A 86 4.35 7.14 4.94
CA GLY A 86 5.44 6.89 5.88
C GLY A 86 6.59 6.07 5.28
N LEU A 87 6.29 5.06 4.45
CA LEU A 87 7.30 4.31 3.70
C LEU A 87 7.99 5.19 2.65
N GLY A 88 7.26 6.08 2.00
CA GLY A 88 7.78 7.08 1.08
C GLY A 88 8.74 8.05 1.76
N GLU A 89 8.37 8.62 2.91
CA GLU A 89 9.21 9.53 3.69
C GLU A 89 10.50 8.84 4.18
N ARG A 90 10.37 7.62 4.70
CA ARG A 90 11.51 6.92 5.31
C ARG A 90 12.48 6.33 4.30
N PHE A 91 11.97 5.76 3.21
CA PHE A 91 12.79 4.99 2.27
C PHE A 91 12.85 5.61 0.88
N GLY A 92 12.07 6.65 0.59
CA GLY A 92 11.89 7.19 -0.76
C GLY A 92 11.18 6.20 -1.69
N ALA A 93 10.30 5.34 -1.15
CA ALA A 93 9.53 4.37 -1.94
C ALA A 93 8.25 5.02 -2.46
N ASP A 94 8.05 4.99 -3.77
CA ASP A 94 6.75 5.33 -4.34
C ASP A 94 5.79 4.18 -4.09
N ALA A 95 4.50 4.50 -3.95
CA ALA A 95 3.49 3.54 -3.56
C ALA A 95 2.23 3.67 -4.42
N VAL A 96 1.57 2.55 -4.67
CA VAL A 96 0.23 2.46 -5.26
C VAL A 96 -0.71 1.83 -4.23
N CYS A 97 -1.84 2.49 -3.99
CA CYS A 97 -2.89 2.11 -3.04
C CYS A 97 -4.24 2.02 -3.76
N GLY A 98 -5.26 1.49 -3.08
CA GLY A 98 -6.63 1.41 -3.62
C GLY A 98 -7.20 2.78 -4.02
N THR A 99 -8.27 2.75 -4.81
CA THR A 99 -9.07 3.96 -5.07
C THR A 99 -10.00 4.22 -3.90
N HIS A 100 -10.15 5.50 -3.51
CA HIS A 100 -10.93 5.89 -2.35
C HIS A 100 -12.13 6.77 -2.73
N PRO A 101 -13.25 6.72 -1.97
CA PRO A 101 -14.47 7.47 -2.26
C PRO A 101 -14.32 9.00 -2.34
N PHE A 102 -13.28 9.58 -1.74
CA PHE A 102 -13.05 11.02 -1.81
C PHE A 102 -12.61 11.49 -3.20
N VAL A 103 -12.28 10.57 -4.11
CA VAL A 103 -11.99 10.84 -5.53
C VAL A 103 -13.30 10.78 -6.34
N GLY A 104 -14.31 11.53 -5.90
CA GLY A 104 -15.76 11.35 -6.16
C GLY A 104 -16.29 11.25 -7.60
N ASP A 105 -15.43 11.25 -8.63
CA ASP A 105 -15.80 11.03 -10.03
C ASP A 105 -15.60 9.56 -10.47
N LEU A 106 -15.10 8.70 -9.59
CA LEU A 106 -14.76 7.30 -9.89
C LEU A 106 -15.47 6.34 -8.94
N ASP A 107 -15.80 5.16 -9.46
CA ASP A 107 -16.18 4.03 -8.62
C ASP A 107 -14.94 3.55 -7.84
N PRO A 108 -14.95 3.60 -6.49
CA PRO A 108 -13.84 3.11 -5.67
C PRO A 108 -13.58 1.61 -5.84
N LEU A 109 -14.54 0.87 -6.37
CA LEU A 109 -14.43 -0.56 -6.67
C LEU A 109 -13.87 -0.83 -8.06
N ASP A 110 -13.62 0.20 -8.88
CA ASP A 110 -12.98 0.02 -10.19
C ASP A 110 -11.50 -0.37 -10.00
N PRO A 111 -11.11 -1.60 -10.36
CA PRO A 111 -9.75 -2.11 -10.11
C PRO A 111 -8.70 -1.44 -11.01
N TYR A 112 -9.11 -0.65 -12.00
CA TYR A 112 -8.24 -0.02 -12.98
C TYR A 112 -7.76 1.38 -12.60
N TRP A 113 -8.27 1.90 -11.48
CA TRP A 113 -7.86 3.15 -10.88
C TRP A 113 -7.19 2.87 -9.55
N SER A 114 -6.21 3.71 -9.22
CA SER A 114 -5.51 3.64 -7.95
C SER A 114 -4.98 5.02 -7.57
N LEU A 115 -4.63 5.18 -6.31
CA LEU A 115 -3.85 6.33 -5.86
C LEU A 115 -2.37 5.99 -5.89
N ALA A 116 -1.56 6.86 -6.49
CA ALA A 116 -0.11 6.72 -6.51
C ALA A 116 0.54 7.86 -5.74
N CYS A 117 1.34 7.55 -4.71
CA CYS A 117 2.23 8.49 -4.05
C CYS A 117 3.60 8.39 -4.72
N VAL A 118 3.94 9.39 -5.53
CA VAL A 118 5.21 9.44 -6.28
C VAL A 118 5.98 10.68 -5.86
N GLY A 119 7.20 10.50 -5.36
CA GLY A 119 8.02 11.61 -4.86
C GLY A 119 7.35 12.43 -3.76
N GLY A 120 6.49 11.81 -2.95
CA GLY A 120 5.71 12.47 -1.90
C GLY A 120 4.47 13.22 -2.38
N GLN A 121 4.11 13.13 -3.65
CA GLN A 121 2.91 13.75 -4.21
C GLN A 121 1.88 12.69 -4.64
N TRP A 122 0.63 12.90 -4.24
CA TRP A 122 -0.48 12.00 -4.57
C TRP A 122 -1.07 12.30 -5.95
N HIS A 123 -1.30 11.23 -6.70
CA HIS A 123 -1.88 11.27 -8.03
C HIS A 123 -2.99 10.24 -8.15
N LEU A 124 -4.04 10.58 -8.90
CA LEU A 124 -4.88 9.57 -9.50
C LEU A 124 -4.07 8.89 -10.61
N ALA A 125 -4.01 7.56 -10.57
CA ALA A 125 -3.28 6.76 -11.53
C ALA A 125 -4.16 5.68 -12.14
N SER A 126 -3.88 5.38 -13.41
CA SER A 126 -4.47 4.24 -14.11
C SER A 126 -3.55 3.04 -14.01
N THR A 127 -4.10 1.90 -13.62
CA THR A 127 -3.41 0.60 -13.46
C THR A 127 -3.86 -0.43 -14.51
N VAL A 128 -4.71 -0.05 -15.47
CA VAL A 128 -5.20 -0.90 -16.58
C VAL A 128 -4.10 -1.73 -17.24
N ARG A 129 -2.90 -1.14 -17.38
CA ARG A 129 -1.74 -1.75 -18.04
C ARG A 129 -0.62 -2.11 -17.07
N ALA A 130 -0.86 -2.05 -15.77
CA ALA A 130 0.12 -2.47 -14.78
C ALA A 130 0.17 -4.00 -14.75
N ARG A 131 1.39 -4.58 -14.71
CA ARG A 131 1.56 -6.04 -14.78
C ARG A 131 0.91 -6.75 -13.60
N PHE A 132 0.94 -6.11 -12.44
CA PHE A 132 0.31 -6.62 -11.22
C PHE A 132 -1.24 -6.66 -11.29
N MET A 133 -1.86 -6.04 -12.31
CA MET A 133 -3.30 -6.11 -12.56
C MET A 133 -3.65 -7.01 -13.76
N ALA A 134 -2.83 -7.02 -14.81
CA ALA A 134 -3.20 -7.60 -16.09
C ALA A 134 -3.02 -9.12 -16.18
N GLY A 135 -2.28 -9.76 -15.26
CA GLY A 135 -2.02 -11.22 -15.24
C GLY A 135 -1.14 -11.74 -16.39
N GLU A 136 -1.19 -11.08 -17.55
CA GLU A 136 -0.39 -11.33 -18.75
C GLU A 136 0.28 -10.01 -19.20
N PRO A 137 1.52 -10.04 -19.74
CA PRO A 137 2.22 -8.83 -20.14
C PRO A 137 1.61 -8.18 -21.39
N LEU A 138 1.37 -6.87 -21.33
CA LEU A 138 0.85 -6.06 -22.44
C LEU A 138 1.95 -5.12 -22.98
N PRO A 139 1.87 -4.62 -24.24
CA PRO A 139 2.75 -3.55 -24.68
C PRO A 139 2.37 -2.20 -24.03
N ASP A 140 3.38 -1.37 -23.71
CA ASP A 140 3.25 -0.09 -22.96
C ASP A 140 2.68 -0.25 -21.54
N GLU A 141 3.40 -1.02 -20.71
CA GLU A 141 3.04 -1.33 -19.33
C GLU A 141 3.39 -0.23 -18.34
N GLY A 142 2.58 -0.16 -17.29
CA GLY A 142 2.91 0.55 -16.07
C GLY A 142 1.77 1.39 -15.53
N VAL A 143 2.02 1.91 -14.34
CA VAL A 143 1.17 2.86 -13.65
C VAL A 143 1.27 4.21 -14.35
N ARG A 144 0.16 4.69 -14.92
CA ARG A 144 0.10 5.99 -15.60
C ARG A 144 -0.51 7.03 -14.66
N LEU A 145 0.29 8.02 -14.27
CA LEU A 145 -0.19 9.18 -13.51
C LEU A 145 -1.10 10.02 -14.41
N VAL A 146 -2.33 10.31 -13.95
CA VAL A 146 -3.33 11.04 -14.74
C VAL A 146 -3.41 12.50 -14.27
N ARG A 147 -3.57 12.72 -12.97
CA ARG A 147 -3.65 14.06 -12.39
C ARG A 147 -3.27 14.05 -10.91
N PRO A 148 -2.72 15.14 -10.36
CA PRO A 148 -2.53 15.27 -8.92
C PRO A 148 -3.88 15.24 -8.18
N VAL A 149 -3.87 14.75 -6.95
CA VAL A 149 -5.01 14.74 -6.04
C VAL A 149 -4.56 15.13 -4.64
N THR A 150 -5.49 15.67 -3.86
CA THR A 150 -5.29 15.87 -2.42
C THR A 150 -5.94 14.70 -1.70
N VAL A 151 -5.18 14.02 -0.86
CA VAL A 151 -5.71 12.99 0.03
C VAL A 151 -5.98 13.61 1.41
N PRO A 152 -7.01 13.15 2.14
CA PRO A 152 -7.20 13.52 3.52
C PRO A 152 -6.01 13.10 4.39
N GLU A 153 -5.74 13.86 5.45
CA GLU A 153 -4.80 13.50 6.51
C GLU A 153 -5.37 12.42 7.44
#